data_AF-A0A931RTZ6-F1
#
_entry.id   AF-A0A931RTZ6-F1
#
_cell.length_a   1.000
_cell.length_b   1.000
_cell.length_c   1.000
_cell.angle_alpha   90.00
_cell.angle_beta   90.00
_cell.angle_gamma   90.00
#
_symmetry.space_group_name_H-M   'P 1'
#
loop_
_entity.id
_entity.type
_entity.pdbx_description
1 polymer ?
#
loop_
_entity_poly.entity_id
_entity_poly.type
_entity_poly.pdbx_seq_one_letter_code
_entity_poly.pdbx_strand_id
1 'polypeptide(L)'
;MLSVKKLIPAGSAVLAGTTIASYALGLLRDRTFAQTFGASRALDAYNAAFLLPDLLFNILIASGIAAAFVPIFTELFHKDKQRAYDYTNSSISGATGMMILSAVIIFIFAGRISVLAAPGFPNEDLVLVAKLIRILAISPILFGISNTLGAMLIAKRRFFFYGMSPVLYNLGIIGGAIFLSPQLGIIGVAIGTVLGAFLHMLMRAIDAYLSGFRFHFNFNFKT
;
A
#
# COMPACT_ATOMS: atom_id res chain seq x y z
N MET A 1 -39.96 -7.28 12.87
CA MET A 1 -38.99 -6.32 12.30
C MET A 1 -37.60 -6.60 12.86
N LEU A 2 -36.69 -7.14 12.06
CA LEU A 2 -35.27 -7.20 12.44
C LEU A 2 -34.75 -5.77 12.53
N SER A 3 -34.24 -5.38 13.70
CA SER A 3 -33.60 -4.07 13.89
C SER A 3 -32.53 -3.87 12.81
N VAL A 4 -32.48 -2.70 12.18
CA VAL A 4 -31.47 -2.33 11.17
C VAL A 4 -30.03 -2.60 11.65
N LYS A 5 -29.79 -2.58 12.98
CA LYS A 5 -28.52 -2.99 13.61
C LYS A 5 -28.12 -4.47 13.38
N LYS A 6 -29.08 -5.35 13.07
CA LYS A 6 -28.83 -6.75 12.66
C LYS A 6 -28.63 -6.91 11.15
N LEU A 7 -29.04 -5.94 10.33
CA LEU A 7 -28.93 -5.98 8.87
C LEU A 7 -27.58 -5.49 8.35
N ILE A 8 -26.96 -4.50 9.01
CA ILE A 8 -25.63 -4.00 8.66
C ILE A 8 -24.75 -4.00 9.92
N PRO A 9 -23.79 -4.92 10.04
CA PRO A 9 -22.81 -4.88 11.13
C PRO A 9 -22.09 -3.52 11.13
N ALA A 10 -21.88 -2.93 12.31
CA ALA A 10 -21.24 -1.62 12.44
C ALA A 10 -19.86 -1.57 11.73
N GLY A 11 -19.11 -2.67 11.74
CA GLY A 11 -17.85 -2.79 10.99
C GLY A 11 -18.02 -2.64 9.48
N SER A 12 -19.05 -3.25 8.90
CA SER A 12 -19.37 -3.12 7.47
C SER A 12 -19.77 -1.70 7.10
N ALA A 13 -20.51 -1.00 7.97
CA ALA A 13 -20.85 0.40 7.76
C ALA A 13 -19.62 1.32 7.78
N VAL A 14 -18.69 1.08 8.72
CA VAL A 14 -17.41 1.81 8.78
C VAL A 14 -16.59 1.58 7.51
N LEU A 15 -16.43 0.32 7.08
CA LEU A 15 -15.70 -0.01 5.86
C LEU A 15 -16.34 0.67 4.65
N ALA A 16 -17.67 0.57 4.49
CA ALA A 16 -18.39 1.20 3.38
C ALA A 16 -18.16 2.72 3.35
N GLY A 17 -18.31 3.40 4.49
CA GLY A 17 -18.08 4.84 4.58
C GLY A 17 -16.64 5.22 4.22
N THR A 18 -15.65 4.49 4.74
CA THR A 18 -14.24 4.76 4.42
C THR A 18 -13.88 4.45 2.97
N THR A 19 -14.50 3.43 2.36
CA THR A 19 -14.32 3.11 0.93
C THR A 19 -14.89 4.22 0.06
N ILE A 20 -16.09 4.71 0.36
CA ILE A 20 -16.70 5.84 -0.35
C ILE A 20 -15.80 7.08 -0.25
N ALA A 21 -15.28 7.39 0.95
CA ALA A 21 -14.35 8.49 1.15
C ALA A 21 -13.06 8.31 0.33
N SER A 22 -12.50 7.10 0.28
CA SER A 22 -11.33 6.79 -0.52
C SER A 22 -11.59 6.94 -2.02
N TYR A 23 -12.76 6.53 -2.52
CA TYR A 23 -13.13 6.71 -3.92
C TYR A 23 -13.37 8.18 -4.26
N ALA A 24 -14.01 8.94 -3.38
CA ALA A 24 -14.16 10.38 -3.56
C ALA A 24 -12.79 11.08 -3.66
N LEU A 25 -11.82 10.71 -2.82
CA LEU A 25 -10.46 11.23 -2.94
C LEU A 25 -9.71 10.70 -4.16
N GLY A 26 -9.96 9.47 -4.61
CA GLY A 26 -9.44 8.96 -5.88
C GLY A 26 -9.91 9.82 -7.06
N LEU A 27 -11.19 10.17 -7.10
CA LEU A 27 -11.74 11.09 -8.11
C LEU A 27 -11.10 12.49 -8.01
N LEU A 28 -10.87 13.00 -6.79
CA LEU A 28 -10.19 14.27 -6.58
C LEU A 28 -8.72 14.22 -7.06
N ARG A 29 -8.03 13.12 -6.81
CA ARG A 29 -6.67 12.87 -7.31
C ARG A 29 -6.65 12.90 -8.83
N ASP A 30 -7.56 12.18 -9.49
CA ASP A 30 -7.62 12.12 -10.95
C ASP A 30 -7.95 13.49 -11.55
N ARG A 31 -8.86 14.25 -10.90
CA ARG A 31 -9.11 15.66 -11.25
C ARG A 31 -7.86 16.53 -11.08
N THR A 32 -7.11 16.35 -9.99
CA THR A 32 -5.87 17.09 -9.73
C THR A 32 -4.82 16.79 -10.79
N PHE A 33 -4.69 15.53 -11.22
CA PHE A 33 -3.81 15.15 -12.33
C PHE A 33 -4.24 15.79 -13.64
N ALA A 34 -5.53 15.76 -13.97
CA ALA A 34 -6.05 16.40 -15.17
C ALA A 34 -5.79 17.92 -15.18
N GLN A 35 -5.91 18.59 -14.04
CA GLN A 35 -5.64 20.03 -13.91
C GLN A 35 -4.15 20.38 -13.96
N THR A 36 -3.29 19.54 -13.37
CA THR A 36 -1.86 19.83 -13.21
C THR A 36 -1.04 19.40 -14.42
N PHE A 37 -1.36 18.23 -14.98
CA PHE A 37 -0.56 17.58 -16.03
C PHE A 37 -1.32 17.39 -17.33
N GLY A 38 -2.65 17.42 -17.33
CA GLY A 38 -3.47 17.11 -18.51
C GLY A 38 -3.13 15.74 -19.11
N ALA A 39 -3.36 15.60 -20.42
CA ALA A 39 -2.85 14.47 -21.19
C ALA A 39 -1.38 14.73 -21.58
N SER A 40 -0.45 14.38 -20.68
CA SER A 40 0.99 14.59 -20.89
C SER A 40 1.80 13.31 -20.78
N ARG A 41 2.91 13.27 -21.52
CA ARG A 41 3.91 12.19 -21.45
C ARG A 41 4.46 11.96 -20.05
N ALA A 42 4.56 13.01 -19.24
CA ALA A 42 5.01 12.89 -17.86
C ALA A 42 4.02 12.06 -17.01
N LEU A 43 2.72 12.33 -17.14
CA LEU A 43 1.69 11.56 -16.45
C LEU A 43 1.65 10.11 -16.94
N ASP A 44 1.77 9.90 -18.26
CA ASP A 44 1.84 8.54 -18.83
C ASP A 44 3.08 7.78 -18.33
N ALA A 45 4.23 8.45 -18.23
CA ALA A 45 5.45 7.87 -17.66
C ALA A 45 5.28 7.46 -16.19
N TYR A 46 4.56 8.28 -15.40
CA TYR A 46 4.22 7.95 -14.01
C TYR A 46 3.30 6.75 -13.93
N ASN A 47 2.26 6.68 -14.76
CA ASN A 47 1.35 5.54 -14.80
C ASN A 47 2.08 4.25 -15.20
N ALA A 48 2.93 4.31 -16.23
CA ALA A 48 3.73 3.16 -16.68
C ALA A 48 4.71 2.68 -15.59
N ALA A 49 5.25 3.58 -14.77
CA ALA A 49 6.21 3.25 -13.73
C ALA A 49 5.64 2.35 -12.61
N PHE A 50 4.31 2.29 -12.43
CA PHE A 50 3.69 1.38 -11.45
C PHE A 50 3.66 -0.08 -11.89
N LEU A 51 3.71 -0.37 -13.20
CA LEU A 51 3.33 -1.67 -13.73
C LEU A 51 4.05 -2.84 -13.05
N LEU A 52 5.37 -2.78 -12.94
CA LEU A 52 6.15 -3.85 -12.31
C LEU A 52 6.10 -3.85 -10.78
N PRO A 53 6.31 -2.71 -10.09
CA PRO A 53 6.17 -2.67 -8.63
C PRO A 53 4.81 -3.20 -8.14
N ASP A 54 3.71 -2.81 -8.80
CA ASP A 54 2.37 -3.29 -8.46
C ASP A 54 2.18 -4.77 -8.78
N LEU A 55 2.67 -5.24 -9.93
CA LEU A 55 2.58 -6.65 -10.29
C LEU A 55 3.27 -7.55 -9.26
N LEU A 56 4.51 -7.22 -8.87
CA LEU A 56 5.24 -7.97 -7.86
C LEU A 56 4.52 -7.91 -6.51
N PHE A 57 4.08 -6.72 -6.11
CA PHE A 57 3.32 -6.57 -4.87
C PHE A 57 2.07 -7.47 -4.86
N ASN A 58 1.27 -7.44 -5.92
CA ASN A 58 0.03 -8.21 -6.01
C ASN A 58 0.27 -9.72 -6.03
N ILE A 59 1.27 -10.20 -6.78
CA ILE A 59 1.62 -11.63 -6.80
C ILE A 59 2.04 -12.09 -5.40
N LEU A 60 2.93 -11.35 -4.74
CA LEU A 60 3.49 -11.72 -3.45
C LEU A 60 2.46 -11.68 -2.30
N ILE A 61 1.51 -10.74 -2.36
CA ILE A 61 0.40 -10.68 -1.41
C ILE A 61 -0.61 -11.79 -1.67
N ALA A 62 -0.92 -12.07 -2.93
CA ALA A 62 -1.85 -13.13 -3.33
C ALA A 62 -1.31 -14.54 -3.08
N SER A 63 0.01 -14.74 -3.15
CA SER A 63 0.63 -16.08 -3.18
C SER A 63 0.82 -16.77 -1.83
N GLY A 64 0.61 -16.12 -0.68
CA GLY A 64 0.77 -16.85 0.58
C GLY A 64 0.43 -16.15 1.89
N ILE A 65 0.52 -14.81 1.97
CA ILE A 65 0.36 -14.13 3.26
C ILE A 65 -1.12 -13.88 3.57
N ALA A 66 -1.90 -13.22 2.71
CA ALA A 66 -3.22 -12.72 3.12
C ALA A 66 -4.30 -13.81 3.30
N ALA A 67 -4.33 -14.84 2.45
CA ALA A 67 -5.42 -15.82 2.43
C ALA A 67 -5.44 -16.73 3.67
N ALA A 68 -4.26 -17.14 4.15
CA ALA A 68 -4.13 -17.99 5.33
C ALA A 68 -3.96 -17.19 6.64
N PHE A 69 -3.53 -15.93 6.57
CA PHE A 69 -3.20 -15.17 7.77
C PHE A 69 -4.38 -14.96 8.71
N VAL A 70 -5.53 -14.50 8.20
CA VAL A 70 -6.70 -14.20 9.05
C VAL A 70 -7.18 -15.43 9.84
N PRO A 71 -7.42 -16.61 9.24
CA PRO A 71 -7.84 -17.78 10.00
C PRO A 71 -6.78 -18.25 11.00
N ILE A 72 -5.51 -18.33 10.62
CA ILE A 72 -4.42 -18.77 11.51
C ILE A 72 -4.25 -17.78 12.69
N PHE A 73 -4.18 -16.49 12.40
CA PHE A 73 -4.09 -15.46 13.43
C PHE A 73 -5.29 -15.54 14.38
N THR A 74 -6.50 -15.70 13.85
CA THR A 74 -7.71 -15.79 14.67
C THR A 74 -7.65 -17.00 15.60
N GLU A 75 -7.25 -18.16 15.11
CA GLU A 75 -7.09 -19.37 15.93
C GLU A 75 -6.02 -19.17 17.03
N LEU A 76 -4.84 -18.69 16.65
CA LEU A 76 -3.76 -18.41 17.60
C LEU A 76 -4.21 -17.38 18.63
N PHE A 77 -4.89 -16.31 18.24
CA PHE A 77 -5.28 -15.24 19.16
C PHE A 77 -6.28 -15.69 20.23
N HIS A 78 -7.13 -16.68 19.92
CA HIS A 78 -8.03 -17.28 20.90
C HIS A 78 -7.30 -18.21 21.90
N LYS A 79 -6.21 -18.86 21.47
CA LYS A 79 -5.43 -19.80 22.28
C LYS A 79 -4.33 -19.08 23.09
N ASP A 80 -3.53 -18.27 22.42
CA ASP A 80 -2.37 -17.55 22.94
C ASP A 80 -2.13 -16.27 22.12
N LYS A 81 -2.42 -15.12 22.74
CA LYS A 81 -2.27 -13.81 22.11
C LYS A 81 -0.82 -13.52 21.72
N GLN A 82 0.16 -13.98 22.50
CA GLN A 82 1.56 -13.71 22.21
C GLN A 82 1.99 -14.47 20.96
N ARG A 83 1.61 -15.74 20.82
CA ARG A 83 1.87 -16.51 19.58
C ARG A 83 1.24 -15.87 18.34
N ALA A 84 0.05 -15.30 18.46
CA ALA A 84 -0.58 -14.57 17.35
C ALA A 84 0.21 -13.32 16.95
N TYR A 85 0.78 -12.60 17.93
CA TYR A 85 1.66 -11.46 17.67
C TYR A 85 3.02 -11.88 17.11
N ASP A 86 3.59 -12.99 17.58
CA ASP A 86 4.82 -13.55 17.03
C ASP A 86 4.63 -13.98 15.56
N TYR A 87 3.50 -14.63 15.25
CA TYR A 87 3.10 -14.96 13.87
C TYR A 87 2.96 -13.70 12.99
N THR A 88 2.39 -12.64 13.55
CA THR A 88 2.30 -11.33 12.86
C THR A 88 3.68 -10.75 12.61
N ASN A 89 4.59 -10.78 13.60
CA ASN A 89 5.97 -10.29 13.47
C ASN A 89 6.76 -11.09 12.42
N SER A 90 6.62 -12.42 12.40
CA SER A 90 7.25 -13.27 11.38
C SER A 90 6.70 -13.01 9.98
N SER A 91 5.39 -12.78 9.86
CA SER A 91 4.75 -12.44 8.59
C SER A 91 5.18 -11.07 8.07
N ILE A 92 5.27 -10.05 8.95
CA ILE A 92 5.81 -8.73 8.58
C ILE A 92 7.27 -8.84 8.16
N SER A 93 8.09 -9.57 8.92
CA SER A 93 9.52 -9.72 8.63
C SER A 93 9.74 -10.43 7.29
N GLY A 94 9.00 -11.51 7.02
CA GLY A 94 9.02 -12.22 5.74
C GLY A 94 8.55 -11.37 4.57
N ALA A 95 7.40 -10.69 4.71
CA ALA A 95 6.87 -9.79 3.68
C ALA A 95 7.86 -8.66 3.38
N THR A 96 8.40 -8.03 4.42
CA THR A 96 9.34 -6.91 4.29
C THR A 96 10.63 -7.36 3.64
N GLY A 97 11.22 -8.48 4.07
CA GLY A 97 12.44 -9.01 3.48
C GLY A 97 12.27 -9.33 1.99
N MET A 98 11.15 -9.95 1.63
CA MET A 98 10.83 -10.26 0.23
C MET A 98 10.61 -8.99 -0.61
N MET A 99 9.87 -8.00 -0.09
CA MET A 99 9.63 -6.75 -0.79
C MET A 99 10.91 -5.91 -0.93
N ILE A 100 11.80 -5.91 0.06
CA ILE A 100 13.10 -5.25 -0.04
C ILE A 100 13.93 -5.91 -1.14
N LEU A 101 13.99 -7.25 -1.18
CA LEU A 101 14.69 -7.97 -2.23
C LEU A 101 14.14 -7.63 -3.61
N SER A 102 12.81 -7.66 -3.78
CA SER A 102 12.16 -7.27 -5.04
C SER A 102 12.43 -5.81 -5.40
N ALA A 103 12.39 -4.89 -4.45
CA ALA A 103 12.64 -3.47 -4.67
C ALA A 103 14.09 -3.22 -5.12
N VAL A 104 15.07 -3.92 -4.53
CA VAL A 104 16.48 -3.84 -4.96
C VAL A 104 16.64 -4.33 -6.39
N ILE A 105 16.03 -5.46 -6.74
CA ILE A 105 16.05 -5.98 -8.13
C ILE A 105 15.41 -4.95 -9.08
N ILE A 106 14.22 -4.44 -8.76
CA ILE A 106 13.56 -3.41 -9.57
C ILE A 106 14.45 -2.17 -9.72
N PHE A 107 15.09 -1.72 -8.64
CA PHE A 107 15.92 -0.52 -8.64
C PHE A 107 17.13 -0.64 -9.58
N ILE A 108 17.81 -1.79 -9.52
CA ILE A 108 18.97 -2.09 -10.38
C ILE A 108 18.52 -2.19 -11.84
N PHE A 109 17.45 -2.93 -12.11
CA PHE A 109 16.98 -3.19 -13.48
C PHE A 109 16.01 -2.13 -14.03
N ALA A 110 15.75 -1.03 -13.32
CA ALA A 110 14.73 -0.04 -13.67
C ALA A 110 14.84 0.49 -15.10
N GLY A 111 16.05 0.64 -15.64
CA GLY A 111 16.25 1.07 -17.04
C GLY A 111 15.86 0.03 -18.09
N ARG A 112 15.95 -1.26 -17.77
CA ARG A 112 15.44 -2.34 -18.64
C ARG A 112 13.94 -2.50 -18.47
N ILE A 113 13.47 -2.37 -17.23
CA ILE A 113 12.06 -2.42 -16.90
C ILE A 113 11.28 -1.30 -17.58
N SER A 114 11.85 -0.09 -17.69
CA SER A 114 11.15 1.02 -18.35
C SER A 114 10.82 0.73 -19.82
N VAL A 115 11.72 0.06 -20.54
CA VAL A 115 11.49 -0.36 -21.94
C VAL A 115 10.34 -1.35 -22.05
N LEU A 116 10.23 -2.27 -21.08
CA LEU A 116 9.16 -3.26 -21.03
C LEU A 116 7.81 -2.66 -20.58
N ALA A 117 7.87 -1.71 -19.65
CA ALA A 117 6.69 -1.08 -19.07
C ALA A 117 6.04 -0.04 -19.99
N ALA A 118 6.84 0.62 -20.84
CA ALA A 118 6.39 1.66 -21.75
C ALA A 118 6.97 1.45 -23.17
N PRO A 119 6.62 0.35 -23.86
CA PRO A 119 7.12 0.10 -25.20
C PRO A 119 6.65 1.22 -26.15
N GLY A 120 7.58 1.78 -26.94
CA GLY A 120 7.29 2.89 -27.86
C GLY A 120 7.54 4.29 -27.29
N PHE A 121 7.93 4.41 -26.02
CA PHE A 121 8.36 5.69 -25.47
C PHE A 121 9.73 6.10 -26.04
N PRO A 122 9.94 7.40 -26.34
CA PRO A 122 11.26 7.94 -26.63
C PRO A 122 12.26 7.69 -25.50
N ASN A 123 13.55 7.66 -25.83
CA ASN A 123 14.61 7.40 -24.85
C ASN A 123 14.60 8.37 -23.66
N GLU A 124 14.28 9.65 -23.88
CA GLU A 124 14.16 10.65 -22.82
C GLU A 124 13.05 10.32 -21.82
N ASP A 125 11.90 9.86 -22.30
CA ASP A 125 10.77 9.48 -21.45
C ASP A 125 11.06 8.15 -20.73
N LEU A 126 11.77 7.22 -21.37
CA LEU A 126 12.20 5.97 -20.74
C LEU A 126 13.18 6.21 -19.57
N VAL A 127 14.01 7.24 -19.64
CA VAL A 127 14.86 7.68 -18.52
C VAL A 127 14.00 8.20 -17.37
N LEU A 128 12.94 8.97 -17.66
CA LEU A 128 11.99 9.43 -16.66
C LEU A 128 11.23 8.26 -16.01
N VAL A 129 10.69 7.33 -16.81
CA VAL A 129 10.02 6.11 -16.32
C VAL A 129 10.96 5.34 -15.39
N ALA A 130 12.23 5.15 -15.78
CA ALA A 130 13.20 4.44 -14.95
C ALA A 130 13.50 5.18 -13.62
N LYS A 131 13.47 6.52 -13.59
CA LYS A 131 13.60 7.29 -12.35
C LYS A 131 12.37 7.10 -11.46
N LEU A 132 11.18 7.15 -12.04
CA LEU A 132 9.91 6.98 -11.32
C LEU A 132 9.78 5.57 -10.75
N ILE A 133 10.14 4.53 -11.51
CA ILE A 133 10.18 3.13 -11.04
C ILE A 133 11.02 3.02 -9.77
N ARG A 134 12.22 3.64 -9.74
CA ARG A 134 13.12 3.57 -8.58
C ARG A 134 12.51 4.20 -7.32
N ILE A 135 11.80 5.32 -7.47
CA ILE A 135 11.12 5.98 -6.36
C ILE A 135 9.94 5.12 -5.88
N LEU A 136 9.12 4.66 -6.83
CA LEU A 136 7.90 3.90 -6.55
C LEU A 136 8.17 2.49 -6.03
N ALA A 137 9.35 1.92 -6.28
CA ALA A 137 9.78 0.63 -5.73
C ALA A 137 9.82 0.60 -4.18
N ILE A 138 9.78 1.76 -3.52
CA ILE A 138 9.66 1.87 -2.07
C ILE A 138 8.24 1.49 -1.59
N SER A 139 7.21 1.81 -2.37
CA SER A 139 5.80 1.64 -1.98
C SER A 139 5.42 0.18 -1.68
N PRO A 140 5.81 -0.84 -2.47
CA PRO A 140 5.56 -2.24 -2.15
C PRO A 140 6.07 -2.70 -0.77
N ILE A 141 7.20 -2.15 -0.30
CA ILE A 141 7.75 -2.48 1.02
C ILE A 141 6.78 -2.00 2.12
N LEU A 142 6.34 -0.74 2.00
CA LEU A 142 5.40 -0.11 2.93
C LEU A 142 4.04 -0.82 2.91
N PHE A 143 3.56 -1.19 1.73
CA PHE A 143 2.32 -1.94 1.58
C PHE A 143 2.43 -3.38 2.09
N GLY A 144 3.58 -4.04 1.98
CA GLY A 144 3.81 -5.37 2.57
C GLY A 144 3.59 -5.35 4.08
N ILE A 145 4.22 -4.40 4.78
CA ILE A 145 4.01 -4.19 6.22
C ILE A 145 2.54 -3.86 6.51
N SER A 146 2.00 -2.88 5.77
CA SER A 146 0.66 -2.36 6.01
C SER A 146 -0.45 -3.39 5.79
N ASN A 147 -0.32 -4.28 4.81
CA ASN A 147 -1.37 -5.28 4.53
C ASN A 147 -1.34 -6.44 5.51
N THR A 148 -0.17 -6.84 6.02
CA THR A 148 -0.08 -7.80 7.13
C THR A 148 -0.71 -7.22 8.40
N LEU A 149 -0.40 -5.96 8.74
CA LEU A 149 -1.08 -5.26 9.84
C LEU A 149 -2.59 -5.17 9.59
N GLY A 150 -2.98 -4.88 8.35
CA GLY A 150 -4.39 -4.80 7.97
C GLY A 150 -5.14 -6.11 8.17
N ALA A 151 -4.53 -7.25 7.81
CA ALA A 151 -5.10 -8.57 8.05
C ALA A 151 -5.29 -8.85 9.55
N MET A 152 -4.32 -8.46 10.38
CA MET A 152 -4.46 -8.53 11.85
C MET A 152 -5.62 -7.64 12.35
N LEU A 153 -5.72 -6.40 11.87
CA LEU A 153 -6.79 -5.49 12.27
C LEU A 153 -8.17 -6.01 11.87
N ILE A 154 -8.30 -6.59 10.68
CA ILE A 154 -9.53 -7.28 10.24
C ILE A 154 -9.88 -8.43 11.19
N ALA A 155 -8.91 -9.29 11.51
CA ALA A 155 -9.12 -10.42 12.42
C ALA A 155 -9.57 -9.95 13.81
N LYS A 156 -9.01 -8.83 14.29
CA LYS A 156 -9.40 -8.16 15.56
C LYS A 156 -10.66 -7.30 15.45
N ARG A 157 -11.36 -7.29 14.30
CA ARG A 157 -12.56 -6.48 14.01
C ARG A 157 -12.35 -4.96 14.19
N ARG A 158 -11.16 -4.46 13.90
CA ARG A 158 -10.78 -3.04 13.99
C ARG A 158 -10.76 -2.39 12.61
N PHE A 159 -11.93 -1.95 12.18
CA PHE A 159 -12.15 -1.56 10.78
C PHE A 159 -11.82 -0.10 10.46
N PHE A 160 -11.89 0.82 11.43
CA PHE A 160 -11.74 2.25 11.16
C PHE A 160 -10.35 2.60 10.63
N PHE A 161 -9.28 2.23 11.34
CA PHE A 161 -7.91 2.51 10.91
C PHE A 161 -7.53 1.76 9.64
N TYR A 162 -8.03 0.53 9.48
CA TYR A 162 -7.88 -0.25 8.25
C TYR A 162 -8.50 0.47 7.04
N GLY A 163 -9.74 0.95 7.18
CA GLY A 163 -10.51 1.60 6.13
C GLY A 163 -10.04 3.02 5.82
N MET A 164 -9.51 3.76 6.79
CA MET A 164 -8.95 5.10 6.57
C MET A 164 -7.59 5.09 5.85
N SER A 165 -6.88 3.95 5.81
CA SER A 165 -5.54 3.91 5.23
C SER A 165 -5.51 4.32 3.75
N PRO A 166 -6.41 3.82 2.87
CA PRO A 166 -6.51 4.26 1.47
C PRO A 166 -6.88 5.73 1.29
N VAL A 167 -7.59 6.34 2.25
CA VAL A 167 -7.88 7.78 2.25
C VAL A 167 -6.58 8.57 2.37
N LEU A 168 -5.73 8.21 3.34
CA LEU A 168 -4.43 8.87 3.52
C LEU A 168 -3.47 8.61 2.35
N TYR A 169 -3.55 7.45 1.70
CA TYR A 169 -2.80 7.18 0.48
C TYR A 169 -3.12 8.20 -0.62
N ASN A 170 -4.41 8.41 -0.89
CA ASN A 170 -4.84 9.41 -1.88
C ASN A 170 -4.44 10.83 -1.48
N LEU A 171 -4.53 11.19 -0.19
CA LEU A 171 -4.08 12.50 0.28
C LEU A 171 -2.58 12.73 0.07
N GLY A 172 -1.74 11.70 0.26
CA GLY A 172 -0.31 11.80 -0.03
C GLY A 172 -0.04 12.10 -1.50
N ILE A 173 -0.73 11.39 -2.41
CA ILE A 173 -0.59 11.61 -3.86
C ILE A 173 -1.07 13.00 -4.27
N ILE A 174 -2.25 13.43 -3.79
CA ILE A 174 -2.80 14.77 -4.03
C ILE A 174 -1.83 15.84 -3.49
N GLY A 175 -1.30 15.65 -2.29
CA GLY A 175 -0.32 16.55 -1.70
C GLY A 175 0.96 16.65 -2.55
N GLY A 176 1.47 15.54 -3.06
CA GLY A 176 2.60 15.55 -4.00
C GLY A 176 2.30 16.30 -5.30
N ALA A 177 1.09 16.12 -5.84
CA ALA A 177 0.65 16.84 -7.03
C ALA A 177 0.50 18.34 -6.79
N ILE A 178 -0.06 18.78 -5.66
CA ILE A 178 -0.30 20.20 -5.39
C ILE A 178 0.97 20.92 -4.93
N PHE A 179 1.72 20.34 -3.99
CA PHE A 179 2.80 21.05 -3.30
C PHE A 179 4.19 20.76 -3.87
N LEU A 180 4.43 19.56 -4.40
CA LEU A 180 5.76 19.16 -4.88
C LEU A 180 5.91 19.28 -6.39
N SER A 181 4.83 19.09 -7.16
CA SER A 181 4.90 19.20 -8.62
C SER A 181 5.33 20.56 -9.17
N PRO A 182 5.05 21.72 -8.52
CA PRO A 182 5.52 23.00 -9.05
C PRO A 182 7.05 23.10 -9.14
N GLN A 183 7.78 22.38 -8.29
CA GLN A 183 9.25 22.40 -8.26
C GLN A 183 9.88 21.14 -8.87
N LEU A 184 9.23 19.98 -8.73
CA LEU A 184 9.78 18.67 -9.08
C LEU A 184 9.06 18.02 -10.26
N GLY A 185 8.02 18.65 -10.81
CA GLY A 185 7.15 18.08 -11.83
C GLY A 185 6.53 16.75 -11.38
N ILE A 186 6.49 15.77 -12.28
CA ILE A 186 5.87 14.47 -11.98
C ILE A 186 6.62 13.67 -10.90
N ILE A 187 7.90 13.98 -10.64
CA ILE A 187 8.66 13.38 -9.53
C ILE A 187 8.02 13.75 -8.19
N GLY A 188 7.45 14.97 -8.07
CA GLY A 188 6.71 15.38 -6.89
C GLY A 188 5.50 14.49 -6.59
N VAL A 189 4.82 14.00 -7.63
CA VAL A 189 3.74 13.02 -7.49
C VAL A 189 4.27 11.68 -6.98
N ALA A 190 5.37 11.17 -7.56
CA ALA A 190 5.97 9.91 -7.11
C ALA A 190 6.42 9.95 -5.63
N ILE A 191 6.98 11.08 -5.19
CA ILE A 191 7.28 11.31 -3.76
C ILE A 191 6.00 11.33 -2.93
N GLY A 192 4.96 12.02 -3.41
CA GLY A 192 3.63 12.02 -2.78
C GLY A 192 3.03 10.62 -2.65
N THR A 193 3.24 9.74 -3.63
CA THR A 193 2.82 8.34 -3.57
C THR A 193 3.53 7.58 -2.47
N VAL A 194 4.86 7.70 -2.38
CA VAL A 194 5.64 7.03 -1.32
C VAL A 194 5.22 7.55 0.06
N LEU A 195 5.02 8.87 0.20
CA LEU A 195 4.51 9.48 1.42
C LEU A 195 3.10 8.96 1.75
N GLY A 196 2.21 8.86 0.76
CA GLY A 196 0.88 8.29 0.93
C GLY A 196 0.94 6.85 1.41
N ALA A 197 1.82 6.02 0.83
CA ALA A 197 1.99 4.62 1.22
C ALA A 197 2.54 4.53 2.66
N PHE A 198 3.40 5.46 3.05
CA PHE A 198 3.88 5.58 4.43
C PHE A 198 2.74 5.95 5.38
N LEU A 199 1.90 6.95 5.07
CA LEU A 199 0.75 7.32 5.89
C LEU A 199 -0.28 6.18 5.98
N HIS A 200 -0.50 5.46 4.89
CA HIS A 200 -1.32 4.26 4.84
C HIS A 200 -0.80 3.19 5.82
N MET A 201 0.50 2.91 5.80
CA MET A 201 1.15 2.00 6.75
C MET A 201 1.05 2.52 8.19
N LEU A 202 1.36 3.79 8.42
CA LEU A 202 1.38 4.42 9.73
C LEU A 202 0.01 4.37 10.40
N MET A 203 -1.07 4.61 9.66
CA MET A 203 -2.44 4.52 10.20
C MET A 203 -2.73 3.15 10.81
N ARG A 204 -2.33 2.07 10.14
CA ARG A 204 -2.52 0.70 10.64
C ARG A 204 -1.54 0.37 11.77
N ALA A 205 -0.31 0.89 11.70
CA ALA A 205 0.69 0.70 12.73
C ALA A 205 0.28 1.37 14.06
N ILE A 206 -0.33 2.55 14.01
CA ILE A 206 -0.89 3.24 15.19
C ILE A 206 -1.93 2.35 15.87
N ASP A 207 -2.92 1.83 15.14
CA ASP A 207 -3.97 1.00 15.73
C ASP A 207 -3.45 -0.36 16.22
N ALA A 208 -2.49 -0.94 15.51
CA ALA A 208 -1.79 -2.14 15.94
C ALA A 208 -1.12 -1.90 17.31
N TYR A 209 -0.37 -0.82 17.44
CA TYR A 209 0.29 -0.42 18.69
C TYR A 209 -0.72 -0.17 19.82
N LEU A 210 -1.76 0.62 19.55
CA LEU A 210 -2.82 0.94 20.52
C LEU A 210 -3.61 -0.30 20.96
N SER A 211 -3.68 -1.33 20.10
CA SER A 211 -4.36 -2.58 20.40
C SER A 211 -3.45 -3.66 21.02
N GLY A 212 -2.23 -3.29 21.42
CA GLY A 212 -1.30 -4.13 22.18
C GLY A 212 -0.27 -4.91 21.37
N PHE A 213 -0.24 -4.75 20.04
CA PHE A 213 0.82 -5.35 19.22
C PHE A 213 2.11 -4.54 19.32
N ARG A 214 3.26 -5.23 19.45
CA ARG A 214 4.59 -4.61 19.47
C ARG A 214 5.44 -5.25 18.38
N PHE A 215 5.90 -4.41 17.46
CA PHE A 215 6.74 -4.89 16.37
C PHE A 215 8.14 -5.22 16.87
N HIS A 216 8.63 -6.38 16.48
CA HIS A 216 10.04 -6.74 16.52
C HIS A 216 10.34 -7.66 15.34
N PHE A 217 11.58 -7.59 14.82
CA PHE A 217 11.99 -8.50 13.76
C PHE A 217 12.04 -9.94 14.30
N ASN A 218 11.41 -10.85 13.59
CA ASN A 218 11.41 -12.27 13.92
C ASN A 218 11.39 -13.07 12.62
N PHE A 219 12.35 -13.98 12.43
CA PHE A 219 12.39 -14.89 11.28
C PHE A 219 12.03 -16.33 11.68
N ASN A 220 11.44 -16.52 12.86
CA ASN A 220 11.02 -17.84 13.31
C ASN A 220 9.65 -18.18 12.69
N PHE A 221 9.70 -18.97 11.62
CA PHE A 221 8.51 -19.51 10.95
C PHE A 221 7.96 -20.78 11.61
N LYS A 222 8.48 -21.16 12.79
CA LYS A 222 7.92 -22.26 13.58
C LYS A 222 6.74 -21.74 14.40
N THR A 223 5.54 -21.87 13.83
CA THR A 223 4.26 -21.81 14.57
C THR A 223 4.02 -23.09 15.35
#